data_AF-A0A7S6S2J8-F1
#
_entry.id   AF-A0A7S6S2J8-F1
#
_cell.length_a   1.000
_cell.length_b   1.000
_cell.length_c   1.000
_cell.angle_alpha   90.00
_cell.angle_beta   90.00
_cell.angle_gamma   90.00
#
_symmetry.space_group_name_H-M   'P 1'
#
loop_
_entity.id
_entity.type
_entity.pdbx_description
1 polymer ?
#
loop_
_entity_poly.entity_id
_entity_poly.type
_entity_poly.pdbx_seq_one_letter_code
_entity_poly.pdbx_strand_id
1 'polypeptide(L)'
;MSLPVPRAELKFHGVLGIFARELASEPAMYHIAPDRAADLLHRLETYEAALHRARSAATRTTPAIAAKNAARKAAMQALRQLINTIAADPRIEPAVKMRLGFKVAKHGR
;
A
#
# COMPACT_ATOMS: atom_id res chain seq x y z
N MET A 1 8.15 14.95 -6.31
CA MET A 1 7.39 13.71 -6.61
C MET A 1 6.12 13.70 -5.77
N SER A 2 4.93 13.59 -6.38
CA SER A 2 3.67 13.45 -5.63
C SER A 2 3.42 11.97 -5.36
N LEU A 3 3.36 11.56 -4.10
CA LEU A 3 3.20 10.17 -3.68
C LEU A 3 1.74 9.72 -3.91
N PRO A 4 1.49 8.49 -4.37
CA PRO A 4 0.14 8.00 -4.68
C PRO A 4 -0.72 7.71 -3.44
N VAL A 5 -0.26 7.98 -2.20
CA VAL A 5 -0.97 7.59 -0.98
C VAL A 5 -2.25 8.42 -0.80
N PRO A 6 -3.44 7.83 -0.97
CA PRO A 6 -4.68 8.59 -0.94
C PRO A 6 -5.21 8.77 0.48
N ARG A 7 -5.86 9.91 0.73
CA ARG A 7 -6.45 10.25 2.04
C ARG A 7 -7.80 9.55 2.31
N ALA A 8 -8.60 9.30 1.27
CA ALA A 8 -9.92 8.66 1.38
C ALA A 8 -9.80 7.14 1.57
N GLU A 9 -10.66 6.55 2.41
CA GLU A 9 -10.60 5.13 2.80
C GLU A 9 -10.74 4.17 1.60
N LEU A 10 -11.74 4.38 0.74
CA LEU A 10 -11.98 3.57 -0.46
C LEU A 10 -10.79 3.63 -1.44
N LYS A 11 -10.24 4.83 -1.63
CA LYS A 11 -9.05 5.02 -2.46
C LYS A 11 -7.82 4.35 -1.85
N PHE A 12 -7.69 4.38 -0.52
CA PHE A 12 -6.58 3.75 0.20
C PHE A 12 -6.60 2.24 0.08
N HIS A 13 -7.77 1.61 0.25
CA HIS A 13 -7.91 0.16 0.07
C HIS A 13 -7.52 -0.27 -1.35
N GLY A 14 -8.01 0.44 -2.38
CA GLY A 14 -7.66 0.14 -3.77
C GLY A 14 -6.15 0.29 -4.06
N VAL A 15 -5.54 1.40 -3.63
CA VAL A 15 -4.09 1.62 -3.84
C VAL A 15 -3.27 0.58 -3.08
N LEU A 16 -3.59 0.32 -1.81
CA LEU A 16 -2.89 -0.69 -1.00
C LEU A 16 -3.00 -2.08 -1.62
N GLY A 17 -4.19 -2.45 -2.11
CA GLY A 17 -4.44 -3.74 -2.74
C GLY A 17 -3.61 -3.97 -4.00
N ILE A 18 -3.59 -3.00 -4.92
CA ILE A 18 -2.76 -3.08 -6.14
C ILE A 18 -1.29 -3.17 -5.76
N PHE A 19 -0.82 -2.29 -4.88
CA PHE A 19 0.60 -2.21 -4.52
C PHE A 19 1.10 -3.48 -3.82
N ALA A 20 0.34 -4.01 -2.85
CA ALA A 20 0.71 -5.22 -2.12
C ALA A 20 0.79 -6.45 -3.03
N ARG A 21 -0.16 -6.60 -3.97
CA ARG A 21 -0.21 -7.74 -4.89
C ARG A 21 0.89 -7.67 -5.95
N GLU A 22 1.12 -6.50 -6.55
CA GLU A 22 2.22 -6.31 -7.51
C GLU A 22 3.58 -6.59 -6.87
N LEU A 23 3.83 -6.06 -5.66
CA LEU A 23 5.08 -6.32 -4.95
C LEU A 23 5.26 -7.78 -4.55
N ALA A 24 4.18 -8.47 -4.15
CA ALA A 24 4.25 -9.87 -3.77
C ALA A 24 4.46 -10.80 -4.99
N SER A 25 3.96 -10.41 -6.17
CA SER A 25 4.13 -11.18 -7.40
C SER A 25 5.58 -11.16 -7.92
N GLU A 26 6.22 -9.98 -7.91
CA GLU A 26 7.56 -9.80 -8.51
C GLU A 26 8.46 -8.91 -7.62
N PRO A 27 8.78 -9.30 -6.37
CA PRO A 27 9.50 -8.43 -5.43
C PRO A 27 10.90 -8.03 -5.93
N ALA A 28 11.56 -8.94 -6.67
CA ALA A 28 12.87 -8.70 -7.27
C ALA A 28 12.85 -7.57 -8.31
N MET A 29 11.74 -7.41 -9.06
CA MET A 29 11.59 -6.34 -10.05
C MET A 29 11.66 -4.94 -9.43
N TYR A 30 11.29 -4.85 -8.15
CA TYR A 30 11.28 -3.61 -7.37
C TYR A 30 12.44 -3.53 -6.38
N HIS A 31 13.41 -4.46 -6.45
CA HIS A 31 14.52 -4.59 -5.49
C HIS A 31 14.07 -4.62 -4.02
N ILE A 32 12.89 -5.20 -3.77
CA ILE A 32 12.34 -5.36 -2.42
C ILE A 32 12.59 -6.80 -1.96
N ALA A 33 12.99 -6.97 -0.69
CA ALA A 33 13.09 -8.29 -0.10
C ALA A 33 11.72 -8.98 -0.06
N PRO A 34 11.59 -10.27 -0.42
CA PRO A 34 10.32 -10.99 -0.40
C PRO A 34 9.55 -10.85 0.92
N ASP A 35 10.26 -10.87 2.06
CA ASP A 35 9.67 -10.70 3.39
C ASP A 35 8.95 -9.36 3.58
N ARG A 36 9.48 -8.29 2.94
CA ARG A 36 8.87 -6.95 3.00
C ARG A 36 7.61 -6.87 2.14
N ALA A 37 7.60 -7.55 0.99
CA ALA A 37 6.40 -7.66 0.17
C ALA A 37 5.32 -8.48 0.87
N ALA A 38 5.71 -9.60 1.51
CA ALA A 38 4.83 -10.43 2.31
C ALA A 38 4.26 -9.68 3.53
N ASP A 39 5.08 -8.90 4.24
CA ASP A 39 4.60 -8.05 5.36
C ASP A 39 3.54 -7.04 4.89
N LEU A 40 3.70 -6.42 3.72
CA LEU A 40 2.69 -5.50 3.19
C LEU A 40 1.38 -6.24 2.85
N LEU A 41 1.46 -7.44 2.27
CA LEU A 41 0.30 -8.27 1.98
C LEU A 41 -0.44 -8.69 3.26
N HIS A 42 0.28 -9.12 4.28
CA HIS A 42 -0.30 -9.46 5.59
C HIS A 42 -1.01 -8.26 6.24
N ARG A 43 -0.43 -7.06 6.12
CA ARG A 43 -1.05 -5.82 6.61
C ARG A 43 -2.32 -5.45 5.83
N LEU A 44 -2.37 -5.72 4.53
CA LEU A 44 -3.58 -5.58 3.72
C LEU A 44 -4.69 -6.51 4.25
N GLU A 45 -4.39 -7.80 4.40
CA GLU A 45 -5.35 -8.80 4.90
C GLU A 45 -5.88 -8.43 6.30
N THR A 46 -4.98 -8.02 7.19
CA THR A 46 -5.34 -7.56 8.54
C THR A 46 -6.27 -6.34 8.49
N TYR A 47 -5.98 -5.38 7.60
CA TYR A 47 -6.82 -4.21 7.41
C TYR A 47 -8.18 -4.57 6.81
N GLU A 48 -8.24 -5.47 5.82
CA GLU A 48 -9.48 -5.94 5.21
C GLU A 48 -10.38 -6.67 6.21
N ALA A 49 -9.81 -7.55 7.03
CA ALA A 49 -10.54 -8.23 8.10
C ALA A 49 -11.12 -7.23 9.12
N ALA A 50 -10.32 -6.24 9.54
CA ALA A 50 -10.77 -5.21 10.47
C ALA A 50 -11.82 -4.28 9.84
N LEU A 51 -11.68 -3.95 8.55
CA LEU A 51 -12.64 -3.15 7.78
C LEU A 51 -13.98 -3.86 7.66
N HIS A 52 -13.97 -5.15 7.35
CA HIS A 52 -15.17 -5.97 7.27
C HIS A 52 -15.92 -5.98 8.61
N ARG A 53 -15.21 -6.22 9.72
CA ARG A 53 -15.79 -6.16 11.08
C ARG A 53 -16.37 -4.78 11.41
N ALA A 54 -15.64 -3.71 11.11
CA ALA A 54 -16.12 -2.35 11.40
C ALA A 54 -17.32 -1.92 10.55
N ARG A 55 -17.54 -2.53 9.38
CA ARG A 55 -18.67 -2.23 8.47
C ARG A 55 -19.89 -3.11 8.71
N SER A 56 -19.71 -4.31 9.26
CA SER A 56 -20.83 -5.21 9.53
C SER A 56 -21.69 -4.68 10.66
N ALA A 57 -22.99 -4.51 10.41
CA ALA A 57 -23.95 -3.98 11.40
C ALA A 57 -23.97 -4.79 12.71
N ALA A 58 -23.69 -6.10 12.63
CA ALA A 58 -23.64 -7.00 13.79
C ALA A 58 -22.37 -6.83 14.66
N THR A 59 -21.30 -6.25 14.13
CA THR A 59 -19.99 -6.16 14.82
C THR A 59 -19.41 -4.75 14.86
N ARG A 60 -20.19 -3.76 14.42
CA ARG A 60 -19.82 -2.34 14.42
C ARG A 60 -19.82 -1.76 15.83
N THR A 61 -18.71 -1.95 16.51
CA THR A 61 -18.45 -1.44 17.87
C THR A 61 -17.30 -0.42 17.86
N THR A 62 -17.20 0.42 18.89
CA THR A 62 -16.06 1.35 19.04
C THR A 62 -14.70 0.62 18.99
N PRO A 63 -14.51 -0.55 19.65
CA PRO A 63 -13.31 -1.35 19.50
C PRO A 63 -13.04 -1.81 18.05
N ALA A 64 -14.05 -2.22 17.30
CA ALA A 64 -13.88 -2.64 15.91
C ALA A 64 -13.41 -1.48 15.01
N ILE A 65 -13.97 -0.28 15.23
CA ILE A 65 -13.55 0.94 14.52
C ILE A 65 -12.11 1.30 14.88
N ALA A 66 -11.74 1.21 16.16
CA ALA A 66 -10.37 1.47 16.63
C ALA A 66 -9.36 0.48 16.02
N ALA A 67 -9.69 -0.82 16.02
CA ALA A 67 -8.86 -1.86 15.41
C ALA A 67 -8.64 -1.62 13.91
N LYS A 68 -9.70 -1.28 13.16
CA LYS A 68 -9.59 -0.90 11.74
C LYS A 68 -8.67 0.31 11.56
N ASN A 69 -8.82 1.34 12.37
CA ASN A 69 -7.99 2.54 12.27
C ASN A 69 -6.51 2.25 12.58
N ALA A 70 -6.23 1.40 13.57
CA ALA A 70 -4.88 0.94 13.90
C ALA A 70 -4.26 0.15 12.74
N ALA A 71 -5.00 -0.82 12.18
CA ALA A 71 -4.57 -1.60 11.01
C ALA A 71 -4.31 -0.69 9.80
N ARG A 72 -5.19 0.29 9.55
CA ARG A 72 -5.01 1.28 8.48
C ARG A 72 -3.73 2.09 8.66
N LYS A 73 -3.46 2.57 9.88
CA LYS A 73 -2.25 3.35 10.19
C LYS A 73 -0.98 2.52 9.95
N ALA A 74 -0.98 1.26 10.41
CA ALA A 74 0.13 0.33 10.22
C ALA A 74 0.39 0.04 8.73
N ALA A 75 -0.66 -0.29 7.97
CA ALA A 75 -0.55 -0.51 6.52
C ALA A 75 -0.08 0.74 5.77
N MET A 76 -0.56 1.92 6.15
CA MET A 76 -0.13 3.18 5.54
C MET A 76 1.34 3.51 5.80
N GLN A 77 1.86 3.21 6.98
CA GLN A 77 3.28 3.39 7.30
C GLN A 77 4.15 2.47 6.46
N ALA A 78 3.81 1.17 6.39
CA ALA A 78 4.53 0.20 5.57
C ALA A 78 4.50 0.58 4.08
N LEU A 79 3.32 0.95 3.56
CA LEU A 79 3.15 1.40 2.19
C LEU A 79 4.03 2.63 1.88
N ARG A 80 4.05 3.63 2.77
CA ARG A 80 4.89 4.84 2.58
C ARG A 80 6.37 4.51 2.56
N GLN A 81 6.84 3.64 3.46
CA GLN A 81 8.23 3.21 3.49
C GLN A 81 8.63 2.56 2.17
N LEU A 82 7.83 1.60 1.68
CA LEU A 82 8.08 0.91 0.41
C LEU A 82 8.02 1.86 -0.79
N ILE A 83 7.03 2.75 -0.84
CA ILE A 83 6.95 3.77 -1.90
C ILE A 83 8.22 4.63 -1.90
N ASN A 84 8.70 5.06 -0.75
CA ASN A 84 9.91 5.89 -0.65
C ASN A 84 11.16 5.12 -1.08
N THR A 85 11.30 3.86 -0.68
CA THR A 85 12.39 2.98 -1.10
C THR A 85 12.41 2.82 -2.62
N ILE A 86 11.28 2.47 -3.23
CA ILE A 86 11.15 2.27 -4.68
C ILE A 86 11.35 3.59 -5.44
N ALA A 87 10.81 4.70 -4.91
CA ALA A 87 11.00 6.02 -5.52
C ALA A 87 12.47 6.38 -5.62
N ALA A 88 13.20 6.18 -4.52
CA ALA A 88 14.59 6.58 -4.36
C ALA A 88 15.58 5.66 -5.07
N ASP A 89 15.20 4.42 -5.39
CA ASP A 89 16.10 3.50 -6.09
C ASP A 89 16.25 3.88 -7.57
N PRO A 90 17.43 4.36 -8.04
CA PRO A 90 17.64 4.74 -9.43
C PRO A 90 17.74 3.54 -10.37
N ARG A 91 17.93 2.32 -9.85
CA ARG A 91 18.11 1.10 -10.64
C ARG A 91 16.77 0.53 -11.13
N ILE A 92 15.65 0.92 -10.50
CA ILE A 92 14.32 0.54 -10.93
C ILE A 92 13.90 1.45 -12.08
N GLU A 93 13.61 0.87 -13.24
CA GLU A 93 13.23 1.65 -14.41
C GLU A 93 11.95 2.47 -14.20
N PRO A 94 11.84 3.68 -14.78
CA PRO A 94 10.64 4.51 -14.66
C PRO A 94 9.36 3.79 -15.11
N ALA A 95 9.42 2.96 -16.16
CA ALA A 95 8.28 2.19 -16.65
C ALA A 95 7.76 1.20 -15.60
N VAL A 96 8.66 0.57 -14.84
CA VAL A 96 8.32 -0.33 -13.73
C VAL A 96 7.65 0.45 -12.59
N LYS A 97 8.18 1.63 -12.26
CA LYS A 97 7.53 2.52 -11.27
C LYS A 97 6.13 2.96 -11.73
N MET A 98 5.88 3.12 -13.03
CA MET A 98 4.55 3.47 -13.53
C MET A 98 3.51 2.37 -13.29
N ARG A 99 3.88 1.09 -13.30
CA ARG A 99 2.98 -0.03 -12.95
C ARG A 99 2.38 0.12 -11.55
N LEU A 100 3.19 0.67 -10.63
CA LEU A 100 2.79 0.98 -9.25
C LEU A 100 2.09 2.36 -9.08
N GLY A 101 1.78 3.04 -10.19
CA GLY A 101 1.07 4.32 -10.18
C GLY A 101 1.96 5.53 -9.82
N PHE A 102 3.28 5.40 -9.89
CA PHE A 102 4.17 6.56 -9.74
C PHE A 102 4.01 7.50 -10.94
N LYS A 103 3.90 8.80 -10.66
CA LYS A 103 3.93 9.82 -11.70
C LYS A 103 5.38 10.13 -12.06
N VAL A 104 5.78 9.82 -13.29
CA VAL A 104 7.05 10.29 -13.84
C VAL A 104 6.94 11.80 -14.02
N ALA A 105 7.91 12.54 -13.50
CA ALA A 105 8.02 13.97 -13.82
C ALA A 105 8.30 14.06 -15.33
N LYS A 106 7.40 14.68 -16.10
CA LYS A 106 7.69 15.02 -17.50
C LYS A 106 8.93 15.91 -17.49
N HIS A 107 10.08 15.38 -17.90
CA HIS A 107 11.15 16.25 -18.36
C HIS A 107 10.60 16.93 -19.61
N GLY A 108 10.33 18.22 -19.50
CA GLY A 108 10.05 19.07 -20.64
C GLY A 108 11.23 18.98 -21.59
N ARG A 109 10.93 18.65 -22.86
CA ARG A 109 11.83 18.92 -23.98
C ARG A 109 11.85 20.42 -24.25
#